data_AF-A0A3D2SEX5-F1
#
_entry.id   AF-A0A3D2SEX5-F1
#
_cell.length_a   1.000
_cell.length_b   1.000
_cell.length_c   1.000
_cell.angle_alpha   90.00
_cell.angle_beta   90.00
_cell.angle_gamma   90.00
#
_symmetry.space_group_name_H-M   'P 1'
#
loop_
_entity.id
_entity.type
_entity.pdbx_description
1 polymer ?
#
loop_
_entity_poly.entity_id
_entity_poly.type
_entity_poly.pdbx_seq_one_letter_code
_entity_poly.pdbx_strand_id
1 'polypeptide(L)'
;YIHYDAGCAVSFTTKWQHFEKTITVNTTISPTGNMQTFAWNLDVGVPNAPANKYYFDNIKLQIVTKGNTIPLTPAEKKDTLTWAMNNWINGMMKATGGYVTAWDVVNEAIAGGGDDGEGFYPLQSATNVSADDAKNNFYWQDYLGSEDYVRIAVAAARKYYAENGGTNPLRLFVNDYNLESDWDDNKKVKSLVHWIEKWEADGVTKIDGIGTQMHVSCHANAETQKSKEDHVVKMFEILAESGKLVKITELDMGYVDEEGNSVKTADMTQAQHKAMSEYYKFIVKKYFEIIPVAQQYGITQWCITDSPTGSGWRGGEPVGLWDANYNRKHTYAGFADGLAGK
;
A
#
# COMPACT_ATOMS: atom_id res chain seq x y z
N TYR A 1 52.95 -8.60 -15.95
CA TYR A 1 52.13 -8.82 -14.75
C TYR A 1 52.57 -7.83 -13.70
N ILE A 2 51.64 -7.04 -13.14
CA ILE A 2 51.96 -6.17 -12.01
C ILE A 2 51.87 -7.05 -10.76
N HIS A 3 52.98 -7.18 -10.03
CA HIS A 3 53.05 -7.98 -8.81
C HIS A 3 53.02 -7.04 -7.61
N TYR A 4 52.14 -7.30 -6.66
CA TYR A 4 52.07 -6.60 -5.38
C TYR A 4 52.46 -7.59 -4.28
N ASP A 5 53.54 -7.32 -3.56
CA ASP A 5 53.92 -8.13 -2.41
C ASP A 5 52.98 -7.83 -1.25
N ALA A 6 52.20 -8.84 -0.86
CA ALA A 6 51.23 -8.75 0.21
C ALA A 6 51.77 -9.31 1.55
N GLY A 7 53.08 -9.51 1.68
CA GLY A 7 53.74 -9.94 2.92
C GLY A 7 53.42 -11.38 3.31
N CYS A 8 53.21 -12.24 2.32
CA CYS A 8 52.86 -13.66 2.50
C CYS A 8 54.05 -14.56 2.15
N ALA A 9 55.02 -14.65 3.05
CA ALA A 9 56.13 -15.60 2.94
C ALA A 9 55.76 -16.93 3.64
N VAL A 10 55.80 -18.03 2.90
CA VAL A 10 55.60 -19.39 3.44
C VAL A 10 56.97 -20.05 3.57
N SER A 11 57.34 -20.42 4.79
CA SER A 11 58.56 -21.21 5.04
C SER A 11 58.25 -22.70 4.96
N PHE A 12 58.95 -23.47 4.13
CA PHE A 12 58.77 -24.92 4.02
C PHE A 12 59.63 -25.68 5.03
N THR A 13 59.08 -26.75 5.62
CA THR A 13 59.81 -27.65 6.53
C THR A 13 59.51 -29.11 6.18
N THR A 14 60.26 -30.04 6.76
CA THR A 14 60.05 -31.49 6.58
C THR A 14 58.90 -32.06 7.43
N LYS A 15 58.21 -31.21 8.19
CA LYS A 15 57.04 -31.58 9.00
C LYS A 15 55.81 -30.82 8.49
N TRP A 16 54.63 -31.44 8.66
CA TRP A 16 53.37 -30.75 8.43
C TRP A 16 53.23 -29.55 9.36
N GLN A 17 52.80 -28.43 8.79
CA GLN A 17 52.53 -27.19 9.52
C GLN A 17 51.26 -26.56 8.95
N HIS A 18 50.47 -25.95 9.83
CA HIS A 18 49.32 -25.17 9.43
C HIS A 18 49.78 -23.74 9.11
N PHE A 19 49.34 -23.20 7.96
CA PHE A 19 49.58 -21.83 7.57
C PHE A 19 48.25 -21.13 7.31
N GLU A 20 48.03 -20.02 8.02
CA GLU A 20 46.86 -19.16 7.84
C GLU A 20 47.31 -17.70 7.76
N LYS A 21 46.78 -16.97 6.77
CA LYS A 21 47.10 -15.55 6.58
C LYS A 21 45.87 -14.83 6.04
N THR A 22 45.52 -13.73 6.70
CA THR A 22 44.52 -12.77 6.21
C THR A 22 45.22 -11.50 5.77
N ILE A 23 44.86 -11.01 4.59
CA ILE A 23 45.42 -9.79 4.00
C ILE A 23 44.26 -8.85 3.68
N THR A 24 44.39 -7.57 4.05
CA THR A 24 43.45 -6.53 3.65
C THR A 24 44.00 -5.82 2.42
N VAL A 25 43.32 -5.94 1.27
CA VAL A 25 43.68 -5.21 0.06
C VAL A 25 43.17 -3.78 0.18
N ASN A 26 44.08 -2.83 0.34
CA ASN A 26 43.79 -1.39 0.40
C ASN A 26 44.40 -0.67 -0.81
N THR A 27 44.14 0.63 -0.94
CA THR A 27 44.64 1.47 -2.05
C THR A 27 46.16 1.62 -2.08
N THR A 28 46.87 1.22 -1.01
CA THR A 28 48.34 1.16 -0.98
C THR A 28 48.85 -0.11 -1.66
N ILE A 29 48.16 -1.24 -1.49
CA ILE A 29 48.54 -2.55 -2.05
C ILE A 29 47.98 -2.77 -3.45
N SER A 30 46.79 -2.22 -3.77
CA SER A 30 46.23 -2.26 -5.12
C SER A 30 45.65 -0.87 -5.46
N PRO A 31 46.47 0.05 -6.00
CA PRO A 31 46.05 1.43 -6.28
C PRO A 31 44.86 1.54 -7.24
N THR A 32 44.69 0.54 -8.12
CA THR A 32 43.60 0.45 -9.10
C THR A 32 42.46 -0.48 -8.67
N GLY A 33 42.55 -1.12 -7.49
CA GLY A 33 41.52 -1.99 -6.94
C GLY A 33 41.32 -3.34 -7.65
N ASN A 34 42.18 -3.70 -8.61
CA ASN A 34 41.95 -4.79 -9.56
C ASN A 34 42.77 -6.07 -9.30
N MET A 35 43.16 -6.34 -8.04
CA MET A 35 43.87 -7.58 -7.71
C MET A 35 42.89 -8.77 -7.74
N GLN A 36 43.01 -9.64 -8.75
CA GLN A 36 42.10 -10.76 -8.98
C GLN A 36 42.77 -12.15 -8.89
N THR A 37 44.09 -12.20 -8.71
CA THR A 37 44.87 -13.44 -8.72
C THR A 37 45.87 -13.48 -7.58
N PHE A 38 46.05 -14.67 -7.02
CA PHE A 38 47.12 -14.98 -6.07
C PHE A 38 48.21 -15.76 -6.81
N ALA A 39 49.46 -15.35 -6.62
CA ALA A 39 50.62 -16.07 -7.14
C ALA A 39 51.62 -16.29 -5.99
N TRP A 40 52.20 -17.48 -5.93
CA TRP A 40 53.27 -17.81 -4.99
C TRP A 40 54.50 -18.24 -5.77
N ASN A 41 55.66 -17.74 -5.37
CA ASN A 41 56.93 -18.29 -5.82
C ASN A 41 57.35 -19.39 -4.83
N LEU A 42 57.44 -20.64 -5.33
CA LEU A 42 57.87 -21.81 -4.55
C LEU A 42 59.36 -22.10 -4.71
N ASP A 43 60.08 -21.27 -5.48
CA ASP A 43 61.51 -21.39 -5.64
C ASP A 43 62.24 -20.80 -4.43
N VAL A 44 62.82 -21.69 -3.62
CA VAL A 44 63.69 -21.35 -2.49
C VAL A 44 65.15 -21.69 -2.78
N GLY A 45 65.47 -22.05 -4.03
CA GLY A 45 66.77 -22.56 -4.43
C GLY A 45 67.76 -21.48 -4.88
N VAL A 46 69.04 -21.83 -4.83
CA VAL A 46 70.08 -21.17 -5.65
C VAL A 46 70.03 -21.75 -7.08
N PRO A 47 70.54 -21.04 -8.10
CA PRO A 47 70.62 -21.58 -9.46
C PRO A 47 71.23 -23.00 -9.47
N ASN A 48 70.56 -23.94 -10.15
CA ASN A 48 70.90 -25.37 -10.24
C ASN A 48 70.63 -26.23 -8.99
N ALA A 49 69.75 -25.79 -8.08
CA ALA A 49 69.26 -26.64 -6.98
C ALA A 49 68.53 -27.90 -7.51
N PRO A 50 68.64 -29.06 -6.80
CA PRO A 50 67.90 -30.26 -7.15
C PRO A 50 66.38 -30.06 -7.06
N ALA A 51 65.61 -30.85 -7.81
CA ALA A 51 64.16 -30.74 -7.85
C ALA A 51 63.54 -30.97 -6.45
N ASN A 52 62.80 -29.98 -5.95
CA ASN A 52 62.08 -30.05 -4.67
C ASN A 52 60.66 -30.61 -4.89
N LYS A 53 60.18 -31.43 -3.95
CA LYS A 53 58.78 -31.87 -3.88
C LYS A 53 58.08 -31.17 -2.72
N TYR A 54 56.99 -30.48 -3.01
CA TYR A 54 56.14 -29.83 -2.02
C TYR A 54 54.82 -30.58 -1.89
N TYR A 55 54.38 -30.82 -0.66
CA TYR A 55 53.08 -31.41 -0.35
C TYR A 55 52.21 -30.35 0.31
N PHE A 56 50.99 -30.20 -0.20
CA PHE A 56 49.97 -29.32 0.35
C PHE A 56 48.72 -30.15 0.62
N ASP A 57 48.03 -29.85 1.72
CA ASP A 57 46.75 -30.45 2.04
C ASP A 57 45.77 -29.38 2.51
N ASN A 58 44.49 -29.58 2.23
CA ASN A 58 43.37 -28.71 2.64
C ASN A 58 43.52 -27.22 2.26
N ILE A 59 43.98 -26.92 1.03
CA ILE A 59 44.12 -25.53 0.58
C ILE A 59 42.74 -24.88 0.41
N LYS A 60 42.52 -23.76 1.12
CA LYS A 60 41.32 -22.93 0.98
C LYS A 60 41.71 -21.49 0.68
N LEU A 61 41.25 -20.96 -0.45
CA LEU A 61 41.37 -19.54 -0.80
C LEU A 61 39.99 -18.90 -0.78
N GLN A 62 39.83 -17.79 -0.08
CA GLN A 62 38.56 -17.08 0.03
C GLN A 62 38.77 -15.57 -0.05
N ILE A 63 37.85 -14.87 -0.72
CA ILE A 63 37.76 -13.41 -0.72
C ILE A 63 36.64 -13.04 0.25
N VAL A 64 36.96 -12.21 1.25
CA VAL A 64 35.96 -11.66 2.17
C VAL A 64 35.51 -10.31 1.62
N THR A 65 34.28 -10.23 1.11
CA THR A 65 33.62 -8.97 0.77
C THR A 65 32.71 -8.56 1.92
N LYS A 66 32.53 -7.24 2.14
CA LYS A 66 31.41 -6.75 2.97
C LYS A 66 30.11 -7.08 2.23
N GLY A 67 29.48 -8.20 2.57
CA GLY A 67 28.14 -8.59 2.13
C GLY A 67 27.08 -8.06 3.09
N ASN A 68 25.93 -7.66 2.54
CA ASN A 68 24.84 -6.98 3.26
C ASN A 68 24.26 -7.80 4.42
N THR A 69 24.45 -7.23 5.61
CA THR A 69 23.57 -7.19 6.80
C THR A 69 23.18 -8.51 7.47
N ILE A 70 23.65 -8.66 8.72
CA ILE A 70 22.87 -9.31 9.78
C ILE A 70 21.41 -8.85 9.61
N PRO A 71 20.43 -9.76 9.49
CA PRO A 71 19.03 -9.36 9.39
C PRO A 71 18.69 -8.39 10.52
N LEU A 72 18.17 -7.20 10.17
CA LEU A 72 17.77 -6.22 11.15
C LEU A 72 16.83 -6.87 12.17
N THR A 73 17.05 -6.59 13.45
CA THR A 73 16.13 -6.96 14.51
C THR A 73 14.75 -6.30 14.26
N PRO A 74 13.66 -6.83 14.84
CA PRO A 74 12.35 -6.18 14.74
C PRO A 74 12.37 -4.71 15.17
N ALA A 75 13.17 -4.36 16.19
CA ALA A 75 13.34 -2.99 16.65
C ALA A 75 14.03 -2.10 15.60
N GLU A 76 15.13 -2.56 15.00
CA GLU A 76 15.83 -1.82 13.94
C GLU A 76 14.97 -1.67 12.67
N LYS A 77 14.16 -2.68 12.33
CA LYS A 77 13.18 -2.58 11.24
C LYS A 77 12.13 -1.52 11.55
N LYS A 78 11.54 -1.56 12.75
CA LYS A 78 10.54 -0.59 13.18
C LYS A 78 11.08 0.83 13.16
N ASP A 79 12.28 1.06 13.66
CA ASP A 79 12.95 2.36 13.63
C ASP A 79 13.16 2.86 12.20
N THR A 80 13.77 2.03 11.35
CA THR A 80 14.05 2.37 9.94
C THR A 80 12.77 2.66 9.14
N LEU A 81 11.72 1.85 9.33
CA LEU A 81 10.44 2.01 8.65
C LEU A 81 9.66 3.22 9.18
N THR A 82 9.75 3.51 10.48
CA THR A 82 9.17 4.73 11.06
C THR A 82 9.85 5.97 10.47
N TRP A 83 11.18 5.95 10.34
CA TRP A 83 11.93 7.02 9.66
C TRP A 83 11.50 7.16 8.19
N ALA A 84 11.40 6.06 7.46
CA ALA A 84 11.02 6.08 6.04
C ALA A 84 9.60 6.63 5.84
N MET A 85 8.64 6.18 6.66
CA MET A 85 7.27 6.71 6.66
C MET A 85 7.25 8.21 6.96
N ASN A 86 7.93 8.64 8.04
CA ASN A 86 8.02 10.07 8.39
C ASN A 86 8.60 10.91 7.25
N ASN A 87 9.69 10.44 6.64
CA ASN A 87 10.35 11.16 5.55
C ASN A 87 9.44 11.28 4.32
N TRP A 88 8.71 10.22 3.98
CA TRP A 88 7.75 10.24 2.88
C TRP A 88 6.58 11.20 3.15
N ILE A 89 5.96 11.10 4.34
CA ILE A 89 4.85 11.99 4.75
C ILE A 89 5.31 13.45 4.75
N ASN A 90 6.51 13.75 5.26
CA ASN A 90 7.06 15.10 5.22
C ASN A 90 7.23 15.60 3.78
N GLY A 91 7.75 14.74 2.88
CA GLY A 91 7.85 15.06 1.46
C GLY A 91 6.51 15.44 0.83
N MET A 92 5.45 14.69 1.14
CA MET A 92 4.08 14.97 0.68
C MET A 92 3.54 16.29 1.24
N MET A 93 3.68 16.53 2.55
CA MET A 93 3.23 17.77 3.18
C MET A 93 4.00 18.99 2.65
N LYS A 94 5.30 18.84 2.41
CA LYS A 94 6.13 19.88 1.78
C LYS A 94 5.69 20.18 0.36
N ALA A 95 5.39 19.15 -0.44
CA ALA A 95 4.96 19.32 -1.82
C ALA A 95 3.60 20.04 -1.94
N THR A 96 2.71 19.85 -0.95
CA THR A 96 1.40 20.49 -0.92
C THR A 96 1.42 21.90 -0.30
N GLY A 97 2.45 22.24 0.48
CA GLY A 97 2.66 23.60 1.01
C GLY A 97 1.47 24.13 1.82
N GLY A 98 0.75 23.25 2.52
CA GLY A 98 -0.43 23.60 3.31
C GLY A 98 -1.74 23.74 2.51
N TYR A 99 -1.70 23.67 1.16
CA TYR A 99 -2.87 23.84 0.29
C TYR A 99 -3.86 22.67 0.37
N VAL A 100 -3.35 21.45 0.54
CA VAL A 100 -4.19 20.24 0.69
C VAL A 100 -4.61 20.09 2.14
N THR A 101 -5.92 20.20 2.41
CA THR A 101 -6.48 20.20 3.77
C THR A 101 -7.24 18.93 4.11
N ALA A 102 -7.31 17.95 3.20
CA ALA A 102 -7.80 16.61 3.48
C ALA A 102 -6.90 15.57 2.85
N TRP A 103 -6.69 14.48 3.58
CA TRP A 103 -5.84 13.40 3.12
C TRP A 103 -6.31 12.06 3.64
N ASP A 104 -6.35 11.07 2.76
CA ASP A 104 -6.52 9.66 3.12
C ASP A 104 -5.19 9.17 3.68
N VAL A 105 -5.07 9.25 5.01
CA VAL A 105 -3.81 8.96 5.72
C VAL A 105 -3.51 7.46 5.72
N VAL A 106 -4.55 6.64 5.64
CA VAL A 106 -4.50 5.18 5.52
C VAL A 106 -5.57 4.77 4.51
N ASN A 107 -5.19 3.92 3.56
CA ASN A 107 -6.08 3.40 2.53
C ASN A 107 -6.11 1.86 2.60
N GLU A 108 -7.30 1.27 2.57
CA GLU A 108 -7.53 -0.17 2.37
C GLU A 108 -6.90 -1.08 3.42
N ALA A 109 -6.90 -0.62 4.66
CA ALA A 109 -6.28 -1.34 5.77
C ALA A 109 -7.04 -2.58 6.21
N ILE A 110 -8.37 -2.61 6.05
CA ILE A 110 -9.21 -3.68 6.59
C ILE A 110 -9.26 -4.85 5.61
N ALA A 111 -9.02 -6.06 6.09
CA ALA A 111 -9.15 -7.26 5.28
C ALA A 111 -10.61 -7.49 4.83
N GLY A 112 -10.79 -8.20 3.72
CA GLY A 112 -12.12 -8.56 3.19
C GLY A 112 -12.74 -9.82 3.83
N GLY A 113 -12.21 -10.29 4.96
CA GLY A 113 -12.61 -11.54 5.59
C GLY A 113 -11.76 -11.89 6.81
N GLY A 114 -12.16 -12.94 7.53
CA GLY A 114 -11.45 -13.43 8.71
C GLY A 114 -12.05 -12.95 10.03
N ASP A 115 -11.26 -13.09 11.10
CA ASP A 115 -11.60 -12.65 12.45
C ASP A 115 -10.32 -12.17 13.14
N ASP A 116 -10.37 -11.01 13.78
CA ASP A 116 -9.29 -10.46 14.59
C ASP A 116 -9.24 -11.03 16.02
N GLY A 117 -10.17 -11.91 16.37
CA GLY A 117 -10.36 -12.50 17.69
C GLY A 117 -11.42 -11.77 18.52
N GLU A 118 -11.94 -10.64 18.04
CA GLU A 118 -12.98 -9.83 18.66
C GLU A 118 -14.27 -9.81 17.82
N GLY A 119 -14.35 -10.60 16.75
CA GLY A 119 -15.50 -10.71 15.87
C GLY A 119 -15.47 -9.76 14.68
N PHE A 120 -14.40 -8.99 14.50
CA PHE A 120 -14.21 -8.03 13.40
C PHE A 120 -13.22 -8.57 12.37
N TYR A 121 -13.20 -8.00 11.17
CA TYR A 121 -12.15 -8.32 10.22
C TYR A 121 -10.80 -7.80 10.70
N PRO A 122 -9.72 -8.59 10.56
CA PRO A 122 -8.38 -8.15 10.89
C PRO A 122 -7.89 -7.11 9.87
N LEU A 123 -6.76 -6.47 10.17
CA LEU A 123 -6.03 -5.70 9.18
C LEU A 123 -5.42 -6.61 8.13
N GLN A 124 -5.17 -6.07 6.92
CA GLN A 124 -4.40 -6.77 5.90
C GLN A 124 -3.00 -7.14 6.43
N SER A 125 -2.57 -8.37 6.17
CA SER A 125 -1.29 -8.92 6.60
C SER A 125 -0.79 -9.89 5.54
N ALA A 126 0.54 -10.05 5.44
CA ALA A 126 1.12 -11.12 4.63
C ALA A 126 0.60 -12.52 5.04
N THR A 127 0.07 -12.69 6.26
CA THR A 127 -0.43 -13.97 6.76
C THR A 127 -1.89 -14.27 6.42
N ASN A 128 -2.65 -13.29 5.90
CA ASN A 128 -4.09 -13.46 5.61
C ASN A 128 -4.47 -13.17 4.14
N VAL A 129 -3.47 -13.14 3.26
CA VAL A 129 -3.62 -12.95 1.81
C VAL A 129 -3.10 -14.16 1.02
N SER A 130 -3.25 -14.14 -0.31
CA SER A 130 -2.64 -15.15 -1.17
C SER A 130 -1.11 -15.13 -1.08
N ALA A 131 -0.46 -16.24 -1.41
CA ALA A 131 1.01 -16.30 -1.41
C ALA A 131 1.64 -15.31 -2.40
N ASP A 132 0.96 -15.04 -3.51
CA ASP A 132 1.40 -14.06 -4.50
C ASP A 132 1.26 -12.63 -3.95
N ASP A 133 0.16 -12.30 -3.26
CA ASP A 133 0.00 -10.99 -2.62
C ASP A 133 1.00 -10.77 -1.50
N ALA A 134 1.23 -11.79 -0.66
CA ALA A 134 2.23 -11.75 0.41
C ALA A 134 3.64 -11.47 -0.12
N LYS A 135 3.93 -11.94 -1.35
CA LYS A 135 5.22 -11.74 -2.02
C LYS A 135 5.32 -10.37 -2.71
N ASN A 136 4.22 -9.86 -3.26
CA ASN A 136 4.21 -8.68 -4.12
C ASN A 136 3.84 -7.38 -3.40
N ASN A 137 3.27 -7.45 -2.19
CA ASN A 137 2.84 -6.30 -1.41
C ASN A 137 3.65 -6.09 -0.13
N PHE A 138 3.55 -4.88 0.43
CA PHE A 138 4.16 -4.52 1.70
C PHE A 138 3.08 -4.15 2.72
N TYR A 139 3.04 -4.89 3.83
CA TYR A 139 2.04 -4.72 4.88
C TYR A 139 2.65 -3.99 6.08
N TRP A 140 2.36 -2.69 6.21
CA TRP A 140 2.95 -1.83 7.25
C TRP A 140 2.76 -2.36 8.67
N GLN A 141 1.57 -2.90 8.96
CA GLN A 141 1.21 -3.36 10.29
C GLN A 141 2.05 -4.56 10.77
N ASP A 142 2.52 -5.41 9.85
CA ASP A 142 3.37 -6.57 10.15
C ASP A 142 4.74 -6.16 10.72
N TYR A 143 5.15 -4.91 10.50
CA TYR A 143 6.46 -4.39 10.93
C TYR A 143 6.37 -3.28 11.98
N LEU A 144 5.38 -2.40 11.86
CA LEU A 144 5.21 -1.26 12.76
C LEU A 144 4.29 -1.59 13.94
N GLY A 145 3.46 -2.63 13.82
CA GLY A 145 2.42 -3.02 14.78
C GLY A 145 1.05 -2.50 14.35
N SER A 146 0.00 -3.28 14.64
CA SER A 146 -1.37 -3.05 14.17
C SER A 146 -1.98 -1.74 14.64
N GLU A 147 -1.58 -1.24 15.81
CA GLU A 147 -2.00 0.08 16.30
C GLU A 147 -1.05 1.20 15.87
N ASP A 148 0.24 0.98 16.03
CA ASP A 148 1.25 2.04 15.94
C ASP A 148 1.39 2.63 14.54
N TYR A 149 1.24 1.85 13.47
CA TYR A 149 1.50 2.36 12.12
C TYR A 149 0.55 3.50 11.73
N VAL A 150 -0.74 3.41 12.11
CA VAL A 150 -1.72 4.49 11.88
C VAL A 150 -1.42 5.70 12.76
N ARG A 151 -1.11 5.47 14.05
CA ARG A 151 -0.75 6.54 15.00
C ARG A 151 0.46 7.32 14.52
N ILE A 152 1.50 6.62 14.04
CA ILE A 152 2.70 7.21 13.45
C ILE A 152 2.33 8.08 12.23
N ALA A 153 1.53 7.54 11.31
CA ALA A 153 1.14 8.26 10.10
C ALA A 153 0.32 9.52 10.41
N VAL A 154 -0.65 9.43 11.32
CA VAL A 154 -1.49 10.57 11.77
C VAL A 154 -0.65 11.65 12.44
N ALA A 155 0.24 11.27 13.36
CA ALA A 155 1.12 12.21 14.05
C ALA A 155 2.08 12.90 13.07
N ALA A 156 2.69 12.14 12.17
CA ALA A 156 3.59 12.67 11.14
C ALA A 156 2.85 13.64 10.20
N ALA A 157 1.64 13.29 9.76
CA ALA A 157 0.84 14.11 8.86
C ALA A 157 0.56 15.49 9.47
N ARG A 158 0.06 15.53 10.71
CA ARG A 158 -0.23 16.81 11.40
C ARG A 158 1.04 17.62 11.67
N LYS A 159 2.11 16.97 12.14
CA LYS A 159 3.39 17.63 12.42
C LYS A 159 3.94 18.30 11.16
N TYR A 160 4.13 17.54 10.07
CA TYR A 160 4.76 18.05 8.87
C TYR A 160 3.84 18.98 8.08
N TYR A 161 2.52 18.84 8.18
CA TYR A 161 1.59 19.82 7.64
C TYR A 161 1.83 21.21 8.25
N ALA A 162 1.91 21.29 9.58
CA ALA A 162 2.19 22.56 10.27
C ALA A 162 3.60 23.11 9.95
N GLU A 163 4.62 22.25 9.95
CA GLU A 163 6.01 22.65 9.63
C GLU A 163 6.17 23.15 8.18
N ASN A 164 5.31 22.71 7.25
CA ASN A 164 5.37 23.07 5.83
C ASN A 164 4.28 24.09 5.41
N GLY A 165 3.83 24.95 6.32
CA GLY A 165 2.97 26.10 6.01
C GLY A 165 1.46 25.85 6.10
N GLY A 166 1.06 24.68 6.58
CA GLY A 166 -0.33 24.36 6.86
C GLY A 166 -0.90 25.18 8.02
N THR A 167 -1.93 25.98 7.73
CA THR A 167 -2.60 26.86 8.71
C THR A 167 -4.07 26.54 8.89
N ASN A 168 -4.70 25.91 7.91
CA ASN A 168 -6.08 25.44 7.99
C ASN A 168 -6.16 24.07 8.67
N PRO A 169 -7.31 23.67 9.23
CA PRO A 169 -7.46 22.33 9.79
C PRO A 169 -7.21 21.24 8.72
N LEU A 170 -6.16 20.43 8.91
CA LEU A 170 -5.95 19.20 8.15
C LEU A 170 -6.92 18.12 8.65
N ARG A 171 -7.72 17.56 7.74
CA ARG A 171 -8.65 16.45 7.99
C ARG A 171 -8.03 15.15 7.50
N LEU A 172 -7.85 14.20 8.43
CA LEU A 172 -7.27 12.90 8.12
C LEU A 172 -8.36 11.84 8.05
N PHE A 173 -8.45 11.17 6.91
CA PHE A 173 -9.43 10.13 6.62
C PHE A 173 -8.77 8.76 6.60
N VAL A 174 -9.49 7.74 7.05
CA VAL A 174 -9.21 6.36 6.65
C VAL A 174 -10.19 6.00 5.54
N ASN A 175 -9.67 5.59 4.39
CA ASN A 175 -10.44 5.31 3.18
C ASN A 175 -10.43 3.81 2.86
N ASP A 176 -11.57 3.25 2.47
CA ASP A 176 -11.66 1.82 2.13
C ASP A 176 -12.84 1.53 1.16
N TYR A 177 -12.75 0.40 0.46
CA TYR A 177 -13.80 -0.14 -0.42
C TYR A 177 -14.61 -1.26 0.24
N ASN A 178 -15.72 -1.65 -0.39
CA ASN A 178 -16.65 -2.69 0.09
C ASN A 178 -17.22 -2.39 1.49
N LEU A 179 -17.34 -1.12 1.87
CA LEU A 179 -17.98 -0.74 3.13
C LEU A 179 -19.50 -0.95 3.05
N GLU A 180 -20.02 -0.85 1.83
CA GLU A 180 -21.41 -1.07 1.41
C GLU A 180 -21.77 -2.55 1.15
N SER A 181 -20.87 -3.48 1.50
CA SER A 181 -21.02 -4.92 1.23
C SER A 181 -22.29 -5.53 1.82
N ASP A 182 -23.01 -6.30 1.00
CA ASP A 182 -24.22 -7.02 1.40
C ASP A 182 -23.95 -8.48 1.78
N TRP A 183 -22.96 -9.12 1.17
CA TRP A 183 -22.63 -10.53 1.41
C TRP A 183 -22.12 -10.82 2.83
N ASP A 184 -21.69 -9.80 3.56
CA ASP A 184 -21.21 -9.90 4.93
C ASP A 184 -21.96 -9.00 5.92
N ASP A 185 -23.15 -8.52 5.54
CA ASP A 185 -23.97 -7.64 6.36
C ASP A 185 -23.19 -6.38 6.84
N ASN A 186 -22.50 -5.70 5.91
CA ASN A 186 -21.65 -4.54 6.20
C ASN A 186 -20.54 -4.82 7.24
N LYS A 187 -20.04 -6.06 7.36
CA LYS A 187 -19.02 -6.40 8.37
C LYS A 187 -17.74 -5.61 8.18
N LYS A 188 -17.37 -5.25 6.94
CA LYS A 188 -16.16 -4.46 6.69
C LYS A 188 -16.22 -3.05 7.29
N VAL A 189 -17.33 -2.31 7.15
CA VAL A 189 -17.47 -0.98 7.78
C VAL A 189 -17.57 -1.06 9.30
N LYS A 190 -18.25 -2.08 9.86
CA LYS A 190 -18.25 -2.33 11.31
C LYS A 190 -16.83 -2.53 11.83
N SER A 191 -16.02 -3.28 11.09
CA SER A 191 -14.60 -3.54 11.40
C SER A 191 -13.74 -2.28 11.26
N LEU A 192 -13.98 -1.45 10.24
CA LEU A 192 -13.28 -0.18 10.09
C LEU A 192 -13.55 0.76 11.28
N VAL A 193 -14.80 0.89 11.72
CA VAL A 193 -15.16 1.69 12.91
C VAL A 193 -14.47 1.14 14.15
N HIS A 194 -14.48 -0.18 14.36
CA HIS A 194 -13.77 -0.83 15.47
C HIS A 194 -12.26 -0.53 15.47
N TRP A 195 -11.59 -0.62 14.32
CA TRP A 195 -10.16 -0.32 14.23
C TRP A 195 -9.85 1.16 14.46
N ILE A 196 -10.72 2.07 14.01
CA ILE A 196 -10.60 3.50 14.31
C ILE A 196 -10.66 3.73 15.83
N GLU A 197 -11.58 3.10 16.54
CA GLU A 197 -11.66 3.18 18.01
C GLU A 197 -10.35 2.70 18.67
N LYS A 198 -9.77 1.59 18.19
CA LYS A 198 -8.48 1.08 18.71
C LYS A 198 -7.32 2.04 18.42
N TRP A 199 -7.26 2.62 17.23
CA TRP A 199 -6.21 3.58 16.88
C TRP A 199 -6.29 4.86 17.73
N GLU A 200 -7.49 5.33 18.04
CA GLU A 200 -7.72 6.53 18.86
C GLU A 200 -7.72 6.28 20.39
N ALA A 201 -7.66 5.01 20.82
CA ALA A 201 -7.67 4.64 22.24
C ALA A 201 -6.46 5.16 23.05
N ASP A 202 -5.42 5.69 22.38
CA ASP A 202 -4.29 6.36 23.04
C ASP A 202 -4.65 7.77 23.59
N GLY A 203 -5.83 8.29 23.25
CA GLY A 203 -6.31 9.61 23.65
C GLY A 203 -5.61 10.80 22.97
N VAL A 204 -4.74 10.55 21.99
CA VAL A 204 -3.94 11.56 21.27
C VAL A 204 -4.19 11.49 19.77
N THR A 205 -4.24 10.29 19.22
CA THR A 205 -4.52 10.03 17.81
C THR A 205 -5.95 10.44 17.50
N LYS A 206 -6.12 11.20 16.41
CA LYS A 206 -7.42 11.66 15.94
C LYS A 206 -7.55 11.52 14.44
N ILE A 207 -8.42 10.60 14.04
CA ILE A 207 -8.92 10.36 12.70
C ILE A 207 -10.20 11.19 12.56
N ASP A 208 -10.19 12.13 11.62
CA ASP A 208 -11.26 13.11 11.47
C ASP A 208 -12.45 12.55 10.70
N GLY A 209 -12.22 11.59 9.80
CA GLY A 209 -13.24 11.08 8.91
C GLY A 209 -13.03 9.68 8.38
N ILE A 210 -14.09 9.15 7.77
CA ILE A 210 -14.11 7.89 7.04
C ILE A 210 -14.43 8.19 5.58
N GLY A 211 -13.56 7.70 4.70
CA GLY A 211 -13.78 7.66 3.26
C GLY A 211 -14.41 6.32 2.88
N THR A 212 -15.57 6.36 2.21
CA THR A 212 -16.13 5.18 1.54
C THR A 212 -15.91 5.34 0.05
N GLN A 213 -15.13 4.42 -0.54
CA GLN A 213 -14.79 4.48 -1.97
C GLN A 213 -16.05 4.39 -2.84
N MET A 214 -17.00 3.51 -2.49
CA MET A 214 -18.26 3.31 -3.22
C MET A 214 -18.08 2.88 -4.69
N HIS A 215 -17.20 1.90 -4.93
CA HIS A 215 -17.06 1.25 -6.23
C HIS A 215 -18.19 0.25 -6.49
N VAL A 216 -19.37 0.74 -6.88
CA VAL A 216 -20.60 -0.07 -6.94
C VAL A 216 -20.91 -0.59 -8.35
N SER A 217 -21.93 -1.44 -8.43
CA SER A 217 -22.54 -1.86 -9.70
C SER A 217 -24.06 -1.73 -9.58
N CYS A 218 -24.70 -1.25 -10.65
CA CYS A 218 -26.15 -1.34 -10.79
C CYS A 218 -26.50 -2.71 -11.36
N HIS A 219 -27.39 -3.45 -10.70
CA HIS A 219 -27.77 -4.80 -11.07
C HIS A 219 -29.15 -4.82 -11.75
N ALA A 220 -29.27 -5.55 -12.85
CA ALA A 220 -30.55 -5.76 -13.52
C ALA A 220 -31.52 -6.60 -12.67
N ASN A 221 -30.99 -7.58 -11.94
CA ASN A 221 -31.79 -8.38 -11.02
C ASN A 221 -32.28 -7.51 -9.83
N ALA A 222 -33.60 -7.37 -9.72
CA ALA A 222 -34.24 -6.48 -8.75
C ALA A 222 -34.00 -6.89 -7.28
N GLU A 223 -33.94 -8.19 -6.98
CA GLU A 223 -33.68 -8.67 -5.62
C GLU A 223 -32.25 -8.35 -5.19
N THR A 224 -31.28 -8.60 -6.06
CA THR A 224 -29.88 -8.21 -5.86
C THR A 224 -29.75 -6.70 -5.70
N GLN A 225 -30.33 -5.92 -6.61
CA GLN A 225 -30.27 -4.45 -6.55
C GLN A 225 -30.87 -3.92 -5.25
N LYS A 226 -31.99 -4.49 -4.79
CA LYS A 226 -32.61 -4.13 -3.52
C LYS A 226 -31.70 -4.45 -2.32
N SER A 227 -31.06 -5.62 -2.32
CA SER A 227 -30.05 -5.98 -1.31
C SER A 227 -28.91 -4.97 -1.25
N LYS A 228 -28.38 -4.55 -2.41
CA LYS A 228 -27.32 -3.52 -2.48
C LYS A 228 -27.79 -2.18 -1.92
N GLU A 229 -28.98 -1.73 -2.29
CA GLU A 229 -29.55 -0.47 -1.81
C GLU A 229 -29.74 -0.47 -0.29
N ASP A 230 -30.24 -1.58 0.28
CA ASP A 230 -30.46 -1.72 1.72
C ASP A 230 -29.13 -1.70 2.50
N HIS A 231 -28.06 -2.29 1.95
CA HIS A 231 -26.73 -2.27 2.58
C HIS A 231 -25.97 -0.97 2.38
N VAL A 232 -26.26 -0.20 1.32
CA VAL A 232 -25.80 1.20 1.21
C VAL A 232 -26.43 2.07 2.30
N VAL A 233 -27.74 1.91 2.55
CA VAL A 233 -28.44 2.63 3.64
C VAL A 233 -27.81 2.27 4.99
N LYS A 234 -27.69 0.98 5.29
CA LYS A 234 -27.12 0.49 6.54
C LYS A 234 -25.66 0.94 6.74
N MET A 235 -24.84 0.93 5.67
CA MET A 235 -23.49 1.49 5.74
C MET A 235 -23.54 2.97 6.15
N PHE A 236 -24.40 3.79 5.53
CA PHE A 236 -24.49 5.20 5.90
C PHE A 236 -24.98 5.41 7.33
N GLU A 237 -25.89 4.57 7.84
CA GLU A 237 -26.33 4.60 9.25
C GLU A 237 -25.14 4.33 10.20
N ILE A 238 -24.36 3.29 9.94
CA ILE A 238 -23.14 2.95 10.72
C ILE A 238 -22.12 4.11 10.66
N LEU A 239 -21.91 4.69 9.47
CA LEU A 239 -21.00 5.82 9.29
C LEU A 239 -21.49 7.08 10.02
N ALA A 240 -22.80 7.34 10.03
CA ALA A 240 -23.39 8.43 10.80
C ALA A 240 -23.17 8.22 12.32
N GLU A 241 -23.48 7.03 12.82
CA GLU A 241 -23.31 6.66 14.24
C GLU A 241 -21.86 6.77 14.73
N SER A 242 -20.87 6.59 13.85
CA SER A 242 -19.45 6.77 14.19
C SER A 242 -19.07 8.18 14.67
N GLY A 243 -19.91 9.19 14.38
CA GLY A 243 -19.63 10.60 14.70
C GLY A 243 -18.50 11.23 13.87
N LYS A 244 -17.92 10.50 12.91
CA LYS A 244 -16.83 10.98 12.03
C LYS A 244 -17.36 11.78 10.86
N LEU A 245 -16.50 12.59 10.25
CA LEU A 245 -16.78 13.13 8.91
C LEU A 245 -16.92 11.97 7.92
N VAL A 246 -17.91 12.02 7.04
CA VAL A 246 -18.15 10.98 6.03
C VAL A 246 -17.96 11.59 4.65
N LYS A 247 -17.07 10.98 3.87
CA LYS A 247 -16.82 11.34 2.48
C LYS A 247 -17.08 10.13 1.58
N ILE A 248 -17.88 10.32 0.53
CA ILE A 248 -17.83 9.39 -0.62
C ILE A 248 -16.63 9.83 -1.46
N THR A 249 -15.64 8.97 -1.60
CA THR A 249 -14.30 9.34 -2.10
C THR A 249 -14.10 8.98 -3.57
N GLU A 250 -14.70 7.88 -4.05
CA GLU A 250 -14.33 7.28 -5.32
C GLU A 250 -15.55 6.68 -6.05
N LEU A 251 -16.71 7.34 -5.98
CA LEU A 251 -17.93 6.78 -6.54
C LEU A 251 -17.75 6.55 -8.04
N ASP A 252 -17.91 5.31 -8.45
CA ASP A 252 -18.12 4.88 -9.82
C ASP A 252 -19.12 3.73 -9.86
N MET A 253 -19.71 3.49 -11.04
CA MET A 253 -20.81 2.54 -11.17
C MET A 253 -20.72 1.81 -12.48
N GLY A 254 -20.49 0.49 -12.42
CA GLY A 254 -20.69 -0.41 -13.55
C GLY A 254 -22.16 -0.84 -13.68
N TYR A 255 -22.46 -1.63 -14.71
CA TYR A 255 -23.76 -2.29 -14.85
C TYR A 255 -23.57 -3.80 -14.95
N VAL A 256 -24.43 -4.56 -14.29
CA VAL A 256 -24.43 -6.03 -14.29
C VAL A 256 -25.80 -6.51 -14.78
N ASP A 257 -25.80 -7.38 -15.79
CA ASP A 257 -27.03 -7.95 -16.37
C ASP A 257 -27.71 -8.99 -15.46
N GLU A 258 -28.82 -9.58 -15.91
CA GLU A 258 -29.59 -10.54 -15.10
C GLU A 258 -28.80 -11.83 -14.84
N GLU A 259 -27.90 -12.17 -15.75
CA GLU A 259 -27.01 -13.33 -15.69
C GLU A 259 -25.77 -13.09 -14.81
N GLY A 260 -25.56 -11.86 -14.33
CA GLY A 260 -24.43 -11.51 -13.47
C GLY A 260 -23.17 -11.08 -14.21
N ASN A 261 -23.25 -10.81 -15.51
CA ASN A 261 -22.12 -10.34 -16.31
C ASN A 261 -22.02 -8.81 -16.31
N SER A 262 -20.78 -8.30 -16.28
CA SER A 262 -20.52 -6.86 -16.50
C SER A 262 -20.88 -6.46 -17.94
N VAL A 263 -21.67 -5.41 -18.09
CA VAL A 263 -22.07 -4.85 -19.38
C VAL A 263 -21.15 -3.70 -19.77
N LYS A 264 -20.59 -3.77 -20.98
CA LYS A 264 -19.66 -2.77 -21.51
C LYS A 264 -20.40 -1.57 -22.08
N THR A 265 -19.74 -0.42 -22.12
CA THR A 265 -20.32 0.84 -22.61
C THR A 265 -20.94 0.72 -24.00
N ALA A 266 -20.33 -0.06 -24.90
CA ALA A 266 -20.83 -0.26 -26.26
C ALA A 266 -22.15 -1.05 -26.33
N ASP A 267 -22.44 -1.85 -25.30
CA ASP A 267 -23.58 -2.78 -25.25
C ASP A 267 -24.71 -2.25 -24.35
N MET A 268 -24.53 -1.07 -23.77
CA MET A 268 -25.52 -0.45 -22.89
C MET A 268 -26.78 -0.02 -23.65
N THR A 269 -27.93 -0.41 -23.11
CA THR A 269 -29.23 0.05 -23.57
C THR A 269 -29.68 1.30 -22.81
N GLN A 270 -30.63 2.04 -23.38
CA GLN A 270 -31.22 3.22 -22.73
C GLN A 270 -31.90 2.89 -21.39
N ALA A 271 -32.51 1.71 -21.27
CA ALA A 271 -33.14 1.27 -20.03
C ALA A 271 -32.11 1.04 -18.92
N GLN A 272 -30.98 0.40 -19.25
CA GLN A 272 -29.89 0.15 -18.30
C GLN A 272 -29.24 1.48 -17.86
N HIS A 273 -29.01 2.41 -18.80
CA HIS A 273 -28.54 3.75 -18.45
C HIS A 273 -29.49 4.50 -17.49
N LYS A 274 -30.81 4.35 -17.68
CA LYS A 274 -31.79 4.93 -16.77
C LYS A 274 -31.74 4.27 -15.40
N ALA A 275 -31.59 2.96 -15.31
CA ALA A 275 -31.44 2.26 -14.04
C ALA A 275 -30.20 2.76 -13.27
N MET A 276 -29.05 2.89 -13.94
CA MET A 276 -27.85 3.49 -13.33
C MET A 276 -28.10 4.92 -12.85
N SER A 277 -28.82 5.73 -13.63
CA SER A 277 -29.20 7.10 -13.25
C SER A 277 -30.00 7.12 -11.95
N GLU A 278 -31.02 6.26 -11.82
CA GLU A 278 -31.81 6.17 -10.59
C GLU A 278 -30.97 5.69 -9.40
N TYR A 279 -30.03 4.78 -9.61
CA TYR A 279 -29.18 4.30 -8.52
C TYR A 279 -28.17 5.35 -8.04
N TYR A 280 -27.56 6.12 -8.96
CA TYR A 280 -26.77 7.30 -8.59
C TYR A 280 -27.60 8.30 -7.78
N LYS A 281 -28.82 8.60 -8.24
CA LYS A 281 -29.75 9.49 -7.54
C LYS A 281 -30.05 8.97 -6.13
N PHE A 282 -30.34 7.67 -6.00
CA PHE A 282 -30.59 7.02 -4.72
C PHE A 282 -29.41 7.19 -3.75
N ILE A 283 -28.19 6.81 -4.16
CA ILE A 283 -26.99 6.89 -3.32
C ILE A 283 -26.76 8.33 -2.83
N VAL A 284 -26.79 9.30 -3.74
CA VAL A 284 -26.54 10.71 -3.41
C VAL A 284 -27.62 11.24 -2.46
N LYS A 285 -28.90 10.92 -2.69
CA LYS A 285 -29.98 11.32 -1.77
C LYS A 285 -29.81 10.70 -0.39
N LYS A 286 -29.48 9.40 -0.33
CA LYS A 286 -29.28 8.70 0.95
C LYS A 286 -28.11 9.22 1.75
N TYR A 287 -27.03 9.64 1.09
CA TYR A 287 -25.94 10.35 1.75
C TYR A 287 -26.44 11.60 2.48
N PHE A 288 -27.19 12.48 1.81
CA PHE A 288 -27.71 13.70 2.44
C PHE A 288 -28.82 13.46 3.47
N GLU A 289 -29.63 12.42 3.27
CA GLU A 289 -30.73 12.05 4.16
C GLU A 289 -30.23 11.46 5.48
N ILE A 290 -29.21 10.59 5.42
CA ILE A 290 -28.76 9.77 6.56
C ILE A 290 -27.58 10.41 7.28
N ILE A 291 -26.57 10.90 6.54
CA ILE A 291 -25.37 11.48 7.17
C ILE A 291 -25.73 12.86 7.74
N PRO A 292 -25.52 13.13 9.04
CA PRO A 292 -25.80 14.44 9.62
C PRO A 292 -25.03 15.56 8.92
N VAL A 293 -25.64 16.74 8.76
CA VAL A 293 -25.05 17.88 8.04
C VAL A 293 -23.63 18.23 8.52
N ALA A 294 -23.36 18.14 9.82
CA ALA A 294 -22.04 18.42 10.39
C ALA A 294 -20.96 17.37 10.04
N GLN A 295 -21.39 16.17 9.62
CA GLN A 295 -20.54 15.06 9.21
C GLN A 295 -20.37 14.98 7.68
N GLN A 296 -21.21 15.67 6.89
CA GLN A 296 -21.15 15.63 5.43
C GLN A 296 -19.91 16.34 4.89
N TYR A 297 -18.86 15.59 4.54
CA TYR A 297 -17.62 16.15 4.00
C TYR A 297 -17.61 16.25 2.47
N GLY A 298 -18.41 15.45 1.77
CA GLY A 298 -18.65 15.58 0.34
C GLY A 298 -18.63 14.26 -0.43
N ILE A 299 -18.85 14.38 -1.73
CA ILE A 299 -18.94 13.26 -2.69
C ILE A 299 -17.96 13.55 -3.84
N THR A 300 -17.12 12.57 -4.17
CA THR A 300 -16.23 12.61 -5.33
C THR A 300 -16.58 11.46 -6.26
N GLN A 301 -16.73 11.77 -7.55
CA GLN A 301 -16.82 10.80 -8.63
C GLN A 301 -15.40 10.38 -9.04
N TRP A 302 -15.13 9.09 -9.14
CA TRP A 302 -13.78 8.58 -9.46
C TRP A 302 -13.39 8.77 -10.93
N CYS A 303 -14.34 8.47 -11.82
CA CYS A 303 -14.14 8.58 -13.26
C CYS A 303 -15.00 9.69 -13.86
N ILE A 304 -14.37 10.63 -14.58
CA ILE A 304 -15.10 11.65 -15.35
C ILE A 304 -15.82 10.98 -16.52
N THR A 305 -15.07 10.23 -17.34
CA THR A 305 -15.58 9.54 -18.52
C THR A 305 -15.72 8.04 -18.30
N ASP A 306 -16.42 7.36 -19.19
CA ASP A 306 -16.40 5.91 -19.27
C ASP A 306 -14.98 5.34 -19.43
N SER A 307 -14.78 4.16 -18.87
CA SER A 307 -13.46 3.55 -18.79
C SER A 307 -13.02 3.06 -20.18
N PRO A 308 -11.81 3.39 -20.64
CA PRO A 308 -11.28 2.85 -21.89
C PRO A 308 -11.21 1.32 -21.86
N THR A 309 -11.42 0.66 -23.01
CA THR A 309 -11.40 -0.82 -23.11
C THR A 309 -10.12 -1.47 -22.55
N GLY A 310 -8.97 -0.81 -22.70
CA GLY A 310 -7.67 -1.30 -22.21
C GLY A 310 -7.32 -0.88 -20.78
N SER A 311 -8.23 -0.26 -20.03
CA SER A 311 -7.97 0.17 -18.66
C SER A 311 -7.82 -1.02 -17.71
N GLY A 312 -6.85 -0.95 -16.80
CA GLY A 312 -6.68 -1.91 -15.71
C GLY A 312 -7.79 -1.83 -14.66
N TRP A 313 -8.52 -0.71 -14.60
CA TRP A 313 -9.68 -0.52 -13.74
C TRP A 313 -10.96 -0.43 -14.59
N ARG A 314 -11.88 -1.38 -14.37
CA ARG A 314 -13.21 -1.45 -15.02
C ARG A 314 -13.16 -1.24 -16.54
N GLY A 315 -12.20 -1.87 -17.22
CA GLY A 315 -11.95 -1.67 -18.65
C GLY A 315 -13.21 -1.82 -19.52
N GLY A 316 -13.54 -0.76 -20.26
CA GLY A 316 -14.69 -0.71 -21.17
C GLY A 316 -16.06 -0.55 -20.50
N GLU A 317 -16.11 -0.30 -19.18
CA GLU A 317 -17.38 -0.18 -18.44
C GLU A 317 -17.94 1.26 -18.43
N PRO A 318 -19.27 1.43 -18.26
CA PRO A 318 -19.97 2.72 -18.33
C PRO A 318 -19.89 3.55 -17.03
N VAL A 319 -18.68 3.65 -16.46
CA VAL A 319 -18.42 4.20 -15.12
C VAL A 319 -18.49 5.72 -15.00
N GLY A 320 -18.41 6.45 -16.11
CA GLY A 320 -18.38 7.91 -16.13
C GLY A 320 -19.76 8.54 -16.01
N LEU A 321 -19.78 9.78 -15.51
CA LEU A 321 -20.94 10.67 -15.69
C LEU A 321 -20.98 11.24 -17.14
N TRP A 322 -19.85 11.19 -17.84
CA TRP A 322 -19.71 11.51 -19.25
C TRP A 322 -19.29 10.28 -20.06
N ASP A 323 -19.61 10.27 -21.36
CA ASP A 323 -19.06 9.30 -22.30
C ASP A 323 -17.60 9.66 -22.67
N ALA A 324 -16.95 8.82 -23.48
CA ALA A 324 -15.57 9.06 -23.94
C ALA A 324 -15.39 10.33 -24.80
N ASN A 325 -16.48 10.91 -25.31
CA ASN A 325 -16.50 12.16 -26.07
C ASN A 325 -16.90 13.37 -25.22
N TYR A 326 -16.96 13.21 -23.89
CA TYR A 326 -17.37 14.25 -22.94
C TYR A 326 -18.82 14.74 -23.12
N ASN A 327 -19.71 13.90 -23.67
CA ASN A 327 -21.15 14.16 -23.63
C ASN A 327 -21.72 13.66 -22.30
N ARG A 328 -22.66 14.41 -21.72
CA ARG A 328 -23.34 14.01 -20.48
C ARG A 328 -24.18 12.76 -20.72
N LYS A 329 -24.09 11.81 -19.80
CA LYS A 329 -24.91 10.59 -19.80
C LYS A 329 -26.15 10.74 -18.90
N HIS A 330 -27.03 9.74 -18.92
CA HIS A 330 -28.13 9.63 -17.96
C HIS A 330 -27.63 9.66 -16.51
N THR A 331 -26.51 9.01 -16.22
CA THR A 331 -25.87 9.00 -14.89
C THR A 331 -25.52 10.40 -14.38
N TYR A 332 -25.11 11.33 -15.25
CA TYR A 332 -24.94 12.75 -14.88
C TYR A 332 -26.25 13.36 -14.36
N ALA A 333 -27.36 13.09 -15.03
CA ALA A 333 -28.67 13.62 -14.63
C ALA A 333 -29.10 13.06 -13.27
N GLY A 334 -28.96 11.74 -13.07
CA GLY A 334 -29.24 11.11 -11.78
C GLY A 334 -28.41 11.67 -10.63
N PHE A 335 -27.10 11.83 -10.85
CA PHE A 335 -26.20 12.46 -9.87
C PHE A 335 -26.64 13.90 -9.54
N ALA A 336 -26.92 14.71 -10.56
CA ALA A 336 -27.34 16.10 -10.39
C ALA A 336 -28.70 16.23 -9.69
N ASP A 337 -29.66 15.37 -10.01
CA ASP A 337 -30.96 15.35 -9.35
C ASP A 337 -30.84 14.90 -7.90
N GLY A 338 -29.93 13.97 -7.60
CA GLY A 338 -29.61 13.57 -6.23
C GLY A 338 -29.07 14.75 -5.41
N LEU A 339 -28.11 15.50 -5.96
CA LEU A 339 -27.58 16.72 -5.34
C LEU A 339 -28.66 17.79 -5.13
N ALA A 340 -29.63 17.87 -6.06
CA ALA A 340 -30.73 18.84 -6.01
C ALA A 340 -31.90 18.42 -5.10
N GLY A 341 -31.86 17.21 -4.51
CA GLY A 341 -32.93 16.67 -3.66
C GLY A 341 -34.24 16.38 -4.42
N LYS A 342 -34.18 16.17 -5.74
CA LYS A 342 -35.36 15.93 -6.60
C LYS A 342 -35.79 14.47 -6.64
#